data_AF-A0A2J8B702-F1
#
_entry.id   AF-A0A2J8B702-F1
#
_cell.length_a   1.000
_cell.length_b   1.000
_cell.length_c   1.000
_cell.angle_alpha   90.00
_cell.angle_beta   90.00
_cell.angle_gamma   90.00
#
_symmetry.space_group_name_H-M   'P 1'
#
loop_
_entity.id
_entity.type
_entity.pdbx_description
1 polymer ?
#
loop_
_entity_poly.entity_id
_entity_poly.type
_entity_poly.pdbx_seq_one_letter_code
_entity_poly.pdbx_strand_id
1 'polypeptide(L)'
;MKKLKLMLDFGEGPIWTEYFDEEKGRLLTGIEKVDNDKELWDINETIQELFTSYYHFDYNDQACFFDEEQEKKDKYKMLALLEKLKKRLYEINDGSFEIDDRETERVKNL
;
A
#
# COMPACT_ATOMS: atom_id res chain seq x y z
N MET A 1 -4.49 20.85 4.82
CA MET A 1 -3.75 19.88 4.00
C MET A 1 -3.94 18.52 4.63
N LYS A 2 -4.48 17.55 3.89
CA LYS A 2 -4.66 16.18 4.43
C LYS A 2 -3.32 15.45 4.45
N LYS A 3 -3.16 14.51 5.38
CA LYS A 3 -1.99 13.61 5.39
C LYS A 3 -2.41 12.27 4.80
N LEU A 4 -1.78 11.89 3.70
CA LEU A 4 -1.96 10.58 3.08
C LEU A 4 -0.88 9.65 3.62
N LYS A 5 -1.26 8.72 4.50
CA LYS A 5 -0.34 7.75 5.08
C LYS A 5 -0.09 6.59 4.11
N LEU A 6 1.19 6.21 3.96
CA LEU A 6 1.60 4.98 3.29
C LEU A 6 2.16 3.98 4.30
N MET A 7 1.52 2.83 4.45
CA MET A 7 1.93 1.74 5.36
C MET A 7 1.24 0.44 4.96
N LEU A 8 1.99 -0.66 4.93
CA LEU A 8 1.43 -1.99 4.68
C LEU A 8 0.91 -2.62 5.96
N ASP A 9 -0.20 -3.34 5.82
CA ASP A 9 -0.78 -4.20 6.85
C ASP A 9 -1.44 -5.41 6.18
N PHE A 10 -1.76 -6.43 6.97
CA PHE A 10 -2.36 -7.66 6.46
C PHE A 10 -3.67 -7.39 5.73
N GLY A 11 -3.71 -7.73 4.44
CA GLY A 11 -4.90 -7.59 3.60
C GLY A 11 -5.20 -6.16 3.16
N GLU A 12 -4.30 -5.19 3.41
CA GLU A 12 -4.44 -3.80 2.97
C GLU A 12 -3.27 -3.37 2.08
N GLY A 13 -3.59 -2.59 1.04
CA GLY A 13 -2.57 -1.92 0.25
C GLY A 13 -1.90 -0.78 1.01
N PRO A 14 -0.81 -0.20 0.47
CA PRO A 14 -0.06 0.83 1.17
C PRO A 14 -0.85 2.11 1.41
N ILE A 15 -1.85 2.45 0.59
CA ILE A 15 -2.67 3.66 0.77
C ILE A 15 -3.68 3.45 1.90
N TRP A 16 -3.52 4.19 2.99
CA TRP A 16 -4.47 4.16 4.11
C TRP A 16 -5.74 4.94 3.80
N THR A 17 -6.88 4.26 3.95
CA THR A 17 -8.23 4.81 3.75
C THR A 17 -8.88 5.23 5.07
N GLU A 18 -9.78 6.22 5.02
CA GLU A 18 -10.43 6.83 6.20
C GLU A 18 -11.87 6.33 6.41
N TYR A 19 -12.64 6.09 5.33
CA TYR A 19 -14.05 5.73 5.43
C TYR A 19 -14.51 4.87 4.25
N PHE A 20 -15.62 4.14 4.45
CA PHE A 20 -16.30 3.40 3.38
C PHE A 20 -17.32 4.30 2.70
N ASP A 21 -17.25 4.39 1.39
CA ASP A 21 -18.21 5.11 0.56
C ASP A 21 -19.23 4.11 -0.01
N GLU A 22 -20.49 4.22 0.40
CA GLU A 22 -21.55 3.29 0.01
C GLU A 22 -21.87 3.36 -1.49
N GLU A 23 -21.79 4.54 -2.10
CA GLU A 23 -22.10 4.73 -3.52
C GLU A 23 -21.02 4.11 -4.42
N LYS A 24 -19.75 4.27 -4.02
CA LYS A 24 -18.60 3.68 -4.73
C LYS A 24 -18.30 2.24 -4.31
N GLY A 25 -18.91 1.77 -3.23
CA GLY A 25 -18.74 0.40 -2.71
C GLY A 25 -17.31 0.08 -2.29
N ARG A 26 -16.52 1.08 -1.85
CA ARG A 26 -15.12 0.88 -1.45
C ARG A 26 -14.65 1.87 -0.39
N LEU A 27 -13.55 1.53 0.27
CA LEU A 27 -12.84 2.43 1.18
C LEU A 27 -12.12 3.53 0.40
N LEU A 28 -12.15 4.76 0.94
CA LEU A 28 -11.58 5.96 0.33
C LEU A 28 -10.71 6.74 1.31
N THR A 29 -9.80 7.54 0.77
CA THR A 29 -8.91 8.44 1.53
C THR A 29 -9.55 9.79 1.84
N GLY A 30 -10.66 10.12 1.17
CA GLY A 30 -11.28 11.43 1.22
C GLY A 30 -10.43 12.52 0.55
N ILE A 31 -9.51 12.14 -0.33
CA ILE A 31 -8.73 13.03 -1.20
C ILE A 31 -9.17 12.70 -2.62
N GLU A 32 -10.01 13.54 -3.22
CA GLU A 32 -10.67 13.26 -4.50
C GLU A 32 -9.70 12.85 -5.62
N LYS A 33 -8.53 13.49 -5.69
CA LYS A 33 -7.48 13.16 -6.67
C LYS A 33 -6.94 11.75 -6.50
N VAL A 34 -6.73 11.31 -5.27
CA VAL A 34 -6.27 9.95 -4.94
C VAL A 34 -7.41 8.96 -5.17
N ASP A 35 -8.61 9.29 -4.70
CA ASP A 35 -9.78 8.42 -4.73
C ASP A 35 -10.31 8.15 -6.14
N ASN A 36 -10.00 9.00 -7.12
CA ASN A 36 -10.45 8.85 -8.51
C ASN A 36 -9.32 8.45 -9.48
N ASP A 37 -8.08 8.28 -9.01
CA ASP A 37 -6.95 7.91 -9.86
C ASP A 37 -6.83 6.39 -10.03
N LYS A 38 -7.28 5.88 -11.19
CA LYS A 38 -7.27 4.43 -11.44
C LYS A 38 -5.86 3.83 -11.41
N GLU A 39 -4.88 4.48 -12.04
CA GLU A 39 -3.51 3.95 -12.11
C GLU A 39 -2.90 3.79 -10.71
N LEU A 40 -3.16 4.76 -9.83
CA LEU A 40 -2.72 4.71 -8.45
C LEU A 40 -3.31 3.51 -7.70
N TRP A 41 -4.61 3.24 -7.86
CA TRP A 41 -5.27 2.10 -7.24
C TRP A 41 -4.80 0.76 -7.80
N ASP A 42 -4.52 0.66 -9.10
CA ASP A 42 -3.94 -0.54 -9.72
C ASP A 42 -2.55 -0.86 -9.12
N ILE A 43 -1.73 0.17 -8.85
CA ILE A 43 -0.42 0.01 -8.19
C ILE A 43 -0.61 -0.40 -6.72
N ASN A 44 -1.56 0.22 -6.02
CA ASN A 44 -1.89 -0.12 -4.63
C ASN A 44 -2.29 -1.59 -4.49
N GLU A 45 -3.17 -2.09 -5.37
CA GLU A 45 -3.60 -3.50 -5.41
C GLU A 45 -2.42 -4.44 -5.72
N THR A 46 -1.56 -4.08 -6.68
CA THR A 46 -0.36 -4.89 -6.98
C THR A 46 0.57 -5.02 -5.76
N ILE A 47 0.73 -3.94 -4.99
CA ILE A 47 1.53 -3.95 -3.77
C ILE A 47 0.85 -4.82 -2.70
N GLN A 48 -0.46 -4.66 -2.52
CA GLN A 48 -1.26 -5.45 -1.58
C GLN A 48 -1.15 -6.95 -1.87
N GLU A 49 -1.30 -7.35 -3.14
CA GLU A 49 -1.18 -8.75 -3.56
C GLU A 49 0.21 -9.31 -3.25
N LEU A 50 1.27 -8.54 -3.55
CA LEU A 50 2.63 -8.94 -3.23
C LEU A 50 2.83 -9.12 -1.72
N PHE A 51 2.43 -8.15 -0.91
CA PHE A 51 2.60 -8.23 0.54
C PHE A 51 1.76 -9.36 1.17
N THR A 52 0.52 -9.52 0.69
CA THR A 52 -0.37 -10.61 1.12
C THR A 52 0.20 -11.98 0.76
N SER A 53 0.93 -12.10 -0.37
CA SER A 53 1.54 -13.37 -0.77
C SER A 53 2.62 -13.90 0.18
N TYR A 54 3.13 -13.06 1.10
CA TYR A 54 4.06 -13.50 2.13
C TYR A 54 3.36 -14.17 3.31
N TYR A 55 2.03 -14.07 3.41
CA TYR A 55 1.25 -14.78 4.41
C TYR A 55 0.84 -16.16 3.90
N HIS A 56 1.12 -17.17 4.72
CA HIS A 56 0.72 -18.56 4.51
C HIS A 56 -0.24 -18.98 5.61
N PHE A 57 -1.30 -19.69 5.23
CA PHE A 57 -2.31 -20.21 6.15
C PHE A 57 -2.13 -21.71 6.34
N ASP A 58 -2.43 -22.20 7.54
CA ASP A 58 -2.31 -23.62 7.91
C ASP A 58 -0.93 -24.21 7.59
N TYR A 59 0.12 -23.42 7.81
CA TYR A 59 1.51 -23.75 7.51
C TYR A 59 2.34 -23.83 8.79
N ASN A 60 3.23 -24.82 8.91
CA ASN A 60 4.08 -25.05 10.09
C ASN A 60 3.33 -25.07 11.44
N ASP A 61 2.14 -25.71 11.49
CA ASP A 61 1.25 -25.74 12.67
C ASP A 61 0.81 -24.34 13.16
N GLN A 62 0.92 -23.32 12.32
CA GLN A 62 0.46 -21.95 12.58
C GLN A 62 -0.74 -21.60 11.69
N ALA A 63 -1.73 -20.92 12.29
CA ALA A 63 -2.90 -20.47 11.55
C ALA A 63 -2.56 -19.38 10.52
N CYS A 64 -1.54 -18.56 10.79
CA CYS A 64 -1.07 -17.51 9.92
C CYS A 64 0.44 -17.34 10.13
N PHE A 65 1.23 -17.61 9.10
CA PHE A 65 2.68 -17.51 9.10
C PHE A 65 3.12 -16.46 8.08
N PHE A 66 3.96 -15.50 8.48
CA PHE A 66 4.53 -14.50 7.59
C PHE A 66 5.95 -14.91 7.17
N ASP A 67 6.18 -15.04 5.86
CA ASP A 67 7.45 -15.45 5.27
C ASP A 67 8.41 -14.25 5.13
N GLU A 68 9.07 -13.91 6.23
CA GLU A 68 10.09 -12.84 6.27
C GLU A 68 11.24 -13.07 5.28
N GLU A 69 11.57 -14.33 4.98
CA GLU A 69 12.66 -14.65 4.06
C GLU A 69 12.25 -14.38 2.61
N GLN A 70 10.99 -14.64 2.25
CA GLN A 70 10.45 -14.23 0.95
C GLN A 70 10.31 -12.70 0.86
N GLU A 71 9.88 -12.02 1.92
CA GLU A 71 9.82 -10.56 1.97
C GLU A 71 11.20 -9.93 1.68
N LYS A 72 12.26 -10.43 2.34
CA LYS A 72 13.65 -9.97 2.10
C LYS A 72 14.11 -10.21 0.66
N LYS A 73 13.77 -11.35 0.06
CA LYS A 73 14.12 -11.65 -1.35
C LYS A 73 13.43 -10.68 -2.31
N ASP A 74 12.18 -10.35 -2.05
CA ASP A 74 11.37 -9.45 -2.88
C ASP A 74 11.53 -7.96 -2.51
N LYS A 75 12.40 -7.62 -1.55
CA LYS A 75 12.69 -6.25 -1.10
C LYS A 75 12.77 -5.23 -2.23
N TYR A 76 13.59 -5.50 -3.25
CA TYR A 76 13.77 -4.55 -4.37
C TYR A 76 12.54 -4.46 -5.28
N LYS A 77 11.76 -5.53 -5.40
CA LYS A 77 10.49 -5.52 -6.12
C LYS A 77 9.47 -4.66 -5.39
N MET A 78 9.36 -4.80 -4.07
CA MET A 78 8.51 -3.97 -3.22
C MET A 78 8.91 -2.49 -3.29
N LEU A 79 10.21 -2.17 -3.18
CA LEU A 79 10.72 -0.81 -3.28
C LEU A 79 10.40 -0.16 -4.63
N ALA A 80 10.55 -0.90 -5.74
CA ALA A 80 10.23 -0.40 -7.07
C ALA A 80 8.74 -0.06 -7.23
N LEU A 81 7.84 -0.88 -6.64
CA LEU A 81 6.41 -0.60 -6.64
C LEU A 81 6.06 0.61 -5.77
N LEU A 82 6.64 0.73 -4.57
CA LEU A 82 6.47 1.89 -3.69
C LEU A 82 6.98 3.19 -4.35
N GLU A 83 8.10 3.13 -5.07
CA GLU A 83 8.60 4.27 -5.84
C GLU A 83 7.61 4.67 -6.95
N LYS A 84 7.06 3.69 -7.68
CA LYS A 84 6.04 3.94 -8.71
C LYS A 84 4.79 4.58 -8.13
N LEU A 85 4.30 4.06 -6.99
CA LEU A 85 3.15 4.61 -6.27
C LEU A 85 3.39 6.07 -5.87
N LYS A 86 4.54 6.35 -5.23
CA LYS A 86 4.90 7.71 -4.80
C LYS A 86 5.07 8.66 -5.96
N LYS A 87 5.70 8.23 -7.04
CA LYS A 87 5.81 9.04 -8.26
C LYS A 87 4.43 9.45 -8.76
N ARG A 88 3.48 8.51 -8.85
CA ARG A 88 2.11 8.83 -9.25
C ARG A 88 1.42 9.79 -8.28
N LEU A 89 1.61 9.60 -6.97
CA LEU A 89 1.10 10.52 -5.96
C LEU A 89 1.65 11.94 -6.12
N TYR A 90 2.96 12.10 -6.36
CA TYR A 90 3.56 13.41 -6.61
C TYR A 90 3.05 14.07 -7.90
N GLU A 91 2.80 13.29 -8.96
CA GLU A 91 2.24 13.80 -10.22
C GLU A 91 0.82 14.35 -10.07
N ILE A 92 -0.01 13.71 -9.25
CA ILE A 92 -1.40 14.14 -9.03
C ILE A 92 -1.57 15.14 -7.89
N ASN A 93 -0.51 15.38 -7.10
CA ASN A 93 -0.58 16.27 -5.96
C ASN A 93 -0.60 17.73 -6.40
N ASP A 94 -1.73 18.39 -6.20
CA ASP A 94 -1.96 19.82 -6.47
C ASP A 94 -1.75 20.71 -5.22
N GLY A 95 -1.18 20.16 -4.15
CA GLY A 95 -1.01 20.80 -2.85
C GLY A 95 -2.14 20.49 -1.84
N SER A 96 -3.13 19.67 -2.22
CA SER A 96 -4.22 19.28 -1.33
C SER A 96 -3.80 18.31 -0.21
N PHE A 97 -2.71 17.56 -0.40
CA PHE A 97 -2.22 16.58 0.57
C PHE A 97 -0.68 16.50 0.70
N GLU A 98 -0.24 15.96 1.82
CA GLU A 98 1.16 15.61 2.11
C GLU A 98 1.27 14.09 2.27
N ILE A 99 2.35 13.51 1.77
CA ILE A 99 2.60 12.06 1.86
C ILE A 99 3.36 11.77 3.15
N ASP A 100 2.75 10.99 4.05
CA ASP A 100 3.37 10.41 5.26
C ASP A 100 3.79 8.96 4.96
N ASP A 101 4.95 8.80 4.32
CA ASP A 101 5.50 7.50 3.93
C ASP A 101 6.21 6.81 5.10
N ARG A 102 5.55 5.80 5.67
CA ARG A 102 6.10 4.98 6.77
C ARG A 102 6.63 3.64 6.30
N GLU A 103 6.43 3.31 5.03
CA GLU A 103 6.67 1.97 4.49
C GLU A 103 8.04 1.85 3.83
N THR A 104 8.44 2.86 3.05
CA THR A 104 9.66 2.76 2.23
C THR A 104 10.91 2.53 3.09
N GLU A 105 11.05 3.26 4.20
CA GLU A 105 12.20 3.09 5.10
C GLU A 105 12.16 1.76 5.85
N ARG A 106 10.98 1.23 6.18
CA ARG A 106 10.85 -0.11 6.76
C ARG A 106 11.38 -1.16 5.77
N VAL A 107 10.92 -1.12 4.52
CA VAL A 107 11.33 -2.05 3.46
C VAL A 107 12.83 -1.92 3.15
N LYS A 108 13.38 -0.70 3.15
CA LYS A 108 14.84 -0.50 2.98
C LYS A 108 15.67 -1.15 4.08
N ASN A 109 15.12 -1.30 5.28
CA ASN A 109 15.80 -1.85 6.45
C ASN A 109 15.55 -3.36 6.67
N LEU A 110 14.86 -4.03 5.74
CA LEU A 110 14.77 -5.51 5.68
C LEU A 110 16.12 -6.18 5.44
#